data_AF-B1FRV2-F1
#
_entry.id   AF-B1FRV2-F1
#
_cell.length_a   1.000
_cell.length_b   1.000
_cell.length_c   1.000
_cell.angle_alpha   90.00
_cell.angle_beta   90.00
_cell.angle_gamma   90.00
#
_symmetry.space_group_name_H-M   'P 1'
#
loop_
_entity.id
_entity.type
_entity.pdbx_description
1 polymer ?
#
loop_
_entity_poly.entity_id
_entity_poly.type
_entity_poly.pdbx_seq_one_letter_code
_entity_poly.pdbx_strand_id
1 'polypeptide(L)'
;MLLAALWPFAILFPSPFLFGIGDWPAALWERADGSMQDALLAWLPAAWRVSEWPERVDGWLSDSAWEAVLGGLMLFAALAIASLAMRAGAPRVRLLIAFVTATLALKAAATFMQSSTGLLVVWATPGARLGIELGFAAALVALRVPATWRALLAAAALLAGVALVNLLPVNPFFDFTLSGWRQGRYVHFNSIARWLAWIWPYAALIWLGQRVEHAWLPAALRR
;
A
#
# COMPACT_ATOMS: atom_id res chain seq x y z
N MET A 1 11.69 -11.34 -7.19
CA MET A 1 11.21 -12.32 -6.19
C MET A 1 11.30 -11.77 -4.78
N LEU A 2 12.44 -11.21 -4.37
CA LEU A 2 12.61 -10.61 -3.03
C LEU A 2 11.57 -9.52 -2.71
N LEU A 3 11.37 -8.54 -3.61
CA LEU A 3 10.38 -7.47 -3.42
C LEU A 3 8.98 -8.02 -3.12
N ALA A 4 8.47 -8.96 -3.92
CA ALA A 4 7.17 -9.58 -3.68
C ALA A 4 7.11 -10.31 -2.33
N ALA A 5 8.18 -11.00 -1.93
CA ALA A 5 8.26 -11.74 -0.67
C ALA A 5 8.36 -10.83 0.57
N LEU A 6 8.82 -9.59 0.42
CA LEU A 6 8.92 -8.61 1.51
C LEU A 6 7.59 -7.92 1.81
N TRP A 7 6.66 -7.85 0.86
CA TRP A 7 5.39 -7.14 1.02
C TRP A 7 4.55 -7.61 2.21
N PRO A 8 4.36 -8.94 2.47
CA PRO A 8 3.60 -9.40 3.62
C PRO A 8 4.15 -8.92 4.97
N PHE A 9 5.46 -8.67 5.05
CA PHE A 9 6.12 -8.14 6.24
C PHE A 9 5.98 -6.61 6.35
N ALA A 10 5.97 -5.91 5.21
CA ALA A 10 5.76 -4.47 5.14
C ALA A 10 4.41 -4.06 5.72
N ILE A 11 3.37 -4.88 5.52
CA ILE A 11 2.01 -4.58 5.98
C ILE A 11 1.74 -4.97 7.44
N LEU A 12 2.73 -5.51 8.19
CA LEU A 12 2.52 -5.94 9.58
C LEU A 12 2.45 -4.77 10.56
N PHE A 13 3.06 -3.64 10.20
CA PHE A 13 2.90 -2.41 10.95
C PHE A 13 1.42 -1.96 10.92
N PRO A 14 0.85 -1.51 12.04
CA PRO A 14 -0.49 -0.92 12.06
C PRO A 14 -0.55 0.30 11.14
N SER A 15 -1.56 0.37 10.29
CA SER A 15 -1.79 1.47 9.35
C SER A 15 -3.28 1.85 9.35
N PRO A 16 -3.63 3.13 9.12
CA PRO A 16 -5.02 3.59 9.03
C PRO A 16 -5.86 2.87 7.98
N PHE A 17 -5.23 2.44 6.89
CA PHE A 17 -5.90 1.71 5.82
C PHE A 17 -5.26 0.33 5.64
N LEU A 18 -6.08 -0.70 5.38
CA LEU A 18 -5.55 -2.03 5.11
C LEU A 18 -4.64 -1.99 3.86
N PHE A 19 -3.40 -2.46 4.02
CA PHE A 19 -2.32 -2.40 3.03
C PHE A 19 -1.79 -1.01 2.69
N GLY A 20 -2.34 0.07 3.28
CA GLY A 20 -1.86 1.43 3.08
C GLY A 20 -0.47 1.61 3.69
N ILE A 21 0.56 1.64 2.85
CA ILE A 21 1.96 1.79 3.27
C ILE A 21 2.63 2.85 2.40
N GLY A 22 3.75 3.41 2.88
CA GLY A 22 4.47 4.47 2.17
C GLY A 22 4.06 5.89 2.57
N ASP A 23 3.50 6.04 3.76
CA ASP A 23 3.04 7.29 4.40
C ASP A 23 4.18 8.16 4.97
N TRP A 24 5.46 7.82 4.72
CA TRP A 24 6.57 8.60 5.29
C TRP A 24 6.57 10.09 4.89
N PRO A 25 6.15 10.50 3.67
CA PRO A 25 6.02 11.93 3.34
C PRO A 25 5.01 12.63 4.25
N ALA A 26 3.79 12.09 4.40
CA ALA A 26 2.78 12.63 5.30
C ALA A 26 3.28 12.64 6.76
N ALA A 27 3.88 11.54 7.21
CA ALA A 27 4.42 11.45 8.57
C ALA A 27 5.58 12.41 8.85
N LEU A 28 6.36 12.81 7.84
CA LEU A 28 7.38 13.87 7.99
C LEU A 28 6.76 15.25 7.93
N TRP A 29 5.76 15.46 7.06
CA TRP A 29 5.01 16.70 6.96
C TRP A 29 4.37 17.06 8.30
N GLU A 30 3.66 16.12 8.93
CA GLU A 30 3.02 16.29 10.24
C GLU A 30 4.01 16.57 11.38
N ARG A 31 5.28 16.17 11.24
CA ARG A 31 6.34 16.47 12.23
C ARG A 31 6.99 17.82 12.01
N ALA A 32 6.84 18.43 10.84
CA ALA A 32 7.38 19.74 10.57
C ALA A 32 6.55 20.80 11.30
N ASP A 33 7.22 21.79 11.91
CA ASP A 33 6.53 22.92 12.53
C ASP A 33 5.72 23.70 11.49
N GLY A 34 4.60 24.29 11.93
CA GLY A 34 3.69 25.03 11.04
C GLY A 34 4.37 26.13 10.23
N SER A 35 5.36 26.83 10.80
CA SER A 35 6.13 27.85 10.09
C SER A 35 6.96 27.29 8.92
N MET A 36 7.46 26.06 9.04
CA MET A 36 8.17 25.37 7.97
C MET A 36 7.20 24.92 6.88
N GLN A 37 6.04 24.40 7.27
CA GLN A 37 4.98 24.03 6.33
C GLN A 37 4.50 25.25 5.53
N ASP A 38 4.22 26.37 6.21
CA ASP A 38 3.80 27.63 5.59
C ASP A 38 4.86 28.16 4.61
N ALA A 39 6.14 28.11 4.98
CA ALA A 39 7.23 28.54 4.11
C ALA A 39 7.34 27.69 2.84
N LEU A 40 7.17 26.36 2.95
CA LEU A 40 7.15 25.44 1.81
C LEU A 40 5.90 25.65 0.93
N LEU A 41 4.73 25.87 1.54
CA LEU A 41 3.49 26.14 0.82
C LEU A 41 3.53 27.50 0.11
N ALA A 42 4.23 28.50 0.65
CA ALA A 42 4.39 29.82 0.03
C ALA A 42 5.14 29.79 -1.31
N TRP A 43 5.94 28.73 -1.56
CA TRP A 43 6.58 28.50 -2.86
C TRP A 43 5.62 27.94 -3.92
N LEU A 44 4.48 27.39 -3.51
CA LEU A 44 3.49 26.83 -4.42
C LEU A 44 2.54 27.93 -4.91
N PRO A 45 2.01 27.83 -6.14
CA PRO A 45 0.99 28.75 -6.61
C PRO A 45 -0.23 28.75 -5.68
N ALA A 46 -0.61 29.92 -5.15
CA ALA A 46 -1.77 30.06 -4.27
C ALA A 46 -3.07 29.53 -4.88
N ALA A 47 -3.20 29.57 -6.21
CA ALA A 47 -4.31 29.01 -6.95
C ALA A 47 -4.47 27.48 -6.78
N TRP A 48 -3.41 26.76 -6.41
CA TRP A 48 -3.45 25.31 -6.22
C TRP A 48 -4.14 24.91 -4.93
N ARG A 49 -4.14 25.76 -3.88
CA ARG A 49 -4.80 25.50 -2.58
C ARG A 49 -4.50 24.11 -2.02
N VAL A 50 -3.22 23.75 -1.96
CA VAL A 50 -2.75 22.39 -1.61
C VAL A 50 -3.19 21.95 -0.21
N SER A 51 -3.30 22.89 0.73
CA SER A 51 -3.80 22.62 2.09
C SER A 51 -5.25 22.13 2.13
N GLU A 52 -6.07 22.48 1.13
CA GLU A 52 -7.49 22.05 1.05
C GLU A 52 -7.66 20.70 0.34
N TRP A 53 -6.59 20.13 -0.24
CA TRP A 53 -6.69 18.90 -1.02
C TRP A 53 -7.14 17.69 -0.20
N PRO A 54 -6.62 17.44 1.03
CA PRO A 54 -7.06 16.33 1.86
C PRO A 54 -8.57 16.30 2.07
N GLU A 55 -9.15 17.40 2.56
CA GLU A 55 -10.59 17.51 2.81
C GLU A 55 -11.42 17.39 1.52
N ARG A 56 -10.94 17.98 0.43
CA ARG A 56 -11.63 17.92 -0.86
C ARG A 56 -11.68 16.50 -1.42
N VAL A 57 -10.57 15.77 -1.34
CA VAL A 57 -10.47 14.39 -1.83
C VAL A 57 -11.23 13.45 -0.92
N ASP A 58 -11.10 13.60 0.40
CA ASP A 58 -11.85 12.83 1.38
C ASP A 58 -13.35 12.86 1.07
N GLY A 59 -13.90 14.05 0.81
CA GLY A 59 -15.32 14.25 0.47
C GLY A 59 -15.81 13.66 -0.87
N TRP A 60 -14.97 13.05 -1.70
CA TRP A 60 -15.41 12.42 -2.95
C TRP A 60 -16.12 11.08 -2.76
N LEU A 61 -15.76 10.35 -1.71
CA LEU A 61 -16.26 9.00 -1.43
C LEU A 61 -16.53 8.87 0.08
N SER A 62 -17.27 7.83 0.47
CA SER A 62 -17.39 7.47 1.89
C SER A 62 -16.11 6.79 2.39
N ASP A 63 -15.88 6.80 3.70
CA ASP A 63 -14.72 6.16 4.35
C ASP A 63 -14.56 4.69 3.91
N SER A 64 -15.65 3.93 3.91
CA SER A 64 -15.65 2.52 3.47
C SER A 64 -15.32 2.36 1.98
N ALA A 65 -15.71 3.31 1.14
CA ALA A 65 -15.35 3.29 -0.27
C ALA A 65 -13.87 3.64 -0.47
N TRP A 66 -13.31 4.59 0.28
CA TRP A 66 -11.88 4.88 0.26
C TRP A 66 -11.04 3.70 0.75
N GLU A 67 -11.45 3.02 1.82
CA GLU A 67 -10.82 1.76 2.25
C GLU A 67 -10.80 0.70 1.15
N ALA A 68 -11.91 0.55 0.43
CA ALA A 68 -12.02 -0.43 -0.65
C ALA A 68 -11.10 -0.06 -1.83
N VAL A 69 -11.10 1.20 -2.25
CA VAL A 69 -10.24 1.71 -3.33
C VAL A 69 -8.77 1.54 -2.97
N LEU A 70 -8.35 2.05 -1.82
CA LEU A 70 -6.95 2.03 -1.40
C LEU A 70 -6.46 0.60 -1.17
N GLY A 71 -7.23 -0.22 -0.43
CA GLY A 71 -6.93 -1.62 -0.22
C GLY A 71 -6.87 -2.42 -1.53
N GLY A 72 -7.79 -2.14 -2.45
CA GLY A 72 -7.83 -2.75 -3.78
C GLY A 72 -6.63 -2.40 -4.64
N LEU A 73 -6.26 -1.12 -4.71
CA LEU A 73 -5.09 -0.64 -5.46
C LEU A 73 -3.79 -1.25 -4.92
N MET A 74 -3.61 -1.23 -3.60
CA MET A 74 -2.41 -1.76 -2.93
C MET A 74 -2.29 -3.28 -3.10
N LEU A 75 -3.37 -4.02 -2.88
CA LEU A 75 -3.37 -5.47 -3.05
C LEU A 75 -3.15 -5.85 -4.51
N PHE A 76 -3.84 -5.19 -5.45
CA PHE A 76 -3.65 -5.41 -6.87
C PHE A 76 -2.19 -5.23 -7.29
N ALA A 77 -1.56 -4.13 -6.89
CA ALA A 77 -0.16 -3.85 -7.19
C ALA A 77 0.77 -4.94 -6.64
N ALA A 78 0.59 -5.34 -5.38
CA ALA A 78 1.39 -6.39 -4.74
C ALA A 78 1.26 -7.74 -5.47
N LEU A 79 0.04 -8.16 -5.81
CA LEU A 79 -0.21 -9.41 -6.52
C LEU A 79 0.27 -9.37 -7.97
N ALA A 80 0.15 -8.23 -8.64
CA ALA A 80 0.69 -8.03 -9.97
C ALA A 80 2.22 -8.15 -9.95
N ILE A 81 2.92 -7.52 -9.00
CA ILE A 81 4.38 -7.65 -8.79
C ILE A 81 4.74 -9.11 -8.50
N ALA A 82 4.00 -9.79 -7.62
CA ALA A 82 4.23 -11.21 -7.31
C ALA A 82 4.10 -12.08 -8.57
N SER A 83 3.05 -11.89 -9.37
CA SER A 83 2.81 -12.63 -10.60
C SER A 83 3.84 -12.35 -11.71
N LEU A 84 4.44 -11.15 -11.70
CA LEU A 84 5.54 -10.75 -12.60
C LEU A 84 6.87 -11.42 -12.23
N ALA A 85 7.02 -11.86 -10.99
CA ALA A 85 8.18 -12.63 -10.53
C ALA A 85 8.06 -14.14 -10.78
N MET A 86 6.88 -14.64 -11.18
CA MET A 86 6.63 -16.06 -11.43
C MET A 86 7.09 -16.52 -12.83
N ARG A 87 7.52 -17.77 -12.93
CA ARG A 87 7.88 -18.42 -14.21
C ARG A 87 6.66 -18.57 -15.13
N ALA A 88 6.88 -18.73 -16.44
CA ALA A 88 5.82 -18.79 -17.45
C ALA A 88 4.79 -19.92 -17.22
N GLY A 89 5.24 -21.10 -16.77
CA GLY A 89 4.38 -22.26 -16.48
C GLY A 89 3.93 -22.42 -15.03
N ALA A 90 4.16 -21.43 -14.16
CA ALA A 90 3.75 -21.54 -12.77
C ALA A 90 2.22 -21.53 -12.64
N PRO A 91 1.62 -22.26 -11.68
CA PRO A 91 0.18 -22.21 -11.41
C PRO A 91 -0.19 -20.89 -10.71
N ARG A 92 -0.13 -19.78 -11.46
CA ARG A 92 -0.18 -18.40 -10.92
C ARG A 92 -1.38 -18.16 -10.02
N VAL A 93 -2.57 -18.61 -10.41
CA VAL A 93 -3.79 -18.44 -9.62
C VAL A 93 -3.65 -19.08 -8.23
N ARG A 94 -3.22 -20.35 -8.16
CA ARG A 94 -3.03 -21.07 -6.89
C ARG A 94 -1.97 -20.38 -6.02
N LEU A 95 -0.90 -19.89 -6.64
CA LEU A 95 0.16 -19.17 -5.94
C LEU A 95 -0.32 -17.82 -5.39
N LEU A 96 -1.15 -17.08 -6.14
CA LEU A 96 -1.74 -15.83 -5.65
C LEU A 96 -2.72 -16.08 -4.51
N ILE A 97 -3.59 -17.11 -4.60
CA ILE A 97 -4.47 -17.50 -3.50
C ILE A 97 -3.65 -17.82 -2.26
N ALA A 98 -2.65 -18.70 -2.39
CA ALA A 98 -1.79 -19.09 -1.27
C ALA A 98 -1.06 -17.88 -0.67
N PHE A 99 -0.58 -16.96 -1.52
CA PHE A 99 0.11 -15.75 -1.08
C PHE A 99 -0.81 -14.80 -0.31
N VAL A 100 -2.03 -14.54 -0.81
CA VAL A 100 -3.01 -13.70 -0.10
C VAL A 100 -3.41 -14.33 1.22
N THR A 101 -3.77 -15.62 1.22
CA THR A 101 -4.19 -16.32 2.43
C THR A 101 -3.08 -16.34 3.48
N ALA A 102 -1.84 -16.63 3.09
CA ALA A 102 -0.69 -16.60 4.01
C ALA A 102 -0.44 -15.18 4.55
N THR A 103 -0.58 -14.16 3.71
CA THR A 103 -0.39 -12.76 4.11
C THR A 103 -1.45 -12.30 5.10
N LEU A 104 -2.73 -12.62 4.86
CA LEU A 104 -3.83 -12.30 5.77
C LEU A 104 -3.70 -13.05 7.09
N ALA A 105 -3.28 -14.32 7.06
CA ALA A 105 -3.00 -15.09 8.28
C ALA A 105 -1.85 -14.48 9.08
N LEU A 106 -0.76 -14.07 8.41
CA LEU A 106 0.36 -13.38 9.05
C LEU A 106 -0.07 -12.04 9.65
N LYS A 107 -0.88 -11.25 8.92
CA LYS A 107 -1.45 -9.98 9.42
C LYS A 107 -2.30 -10.22 10.66
N ALA A 108 -3.18 -11.22 10.64
CA ALA A 108 -4.03 -11.56 11.79
C ALA A 108 -3.19 -11.99 13.01
N ALA A 109 -2.18 -12.85 12.80
CA ALA A 109 -1.26 -13.26 13.86
C ALA A 109 -0.49 -12.07 14.45
N ALA A 110 0.02 -11.17 13.59
CA ALA A 110 0.70 -9.96 14.02
C ALA A 110 -0.23 -9.02 14.79
N THR A 111 -1.49 -8.84 14.35
CA THR A 111 -2.49 -8.04 15.08
C THR A 111 -2.79 -8.65 16.45
N PHE A 112 -2.97 -9.96 16.53
CA PHE A 112 -3.20 -10.65 17.79
C PHE A 112 -2.05 -10.47 18.79
N MET A 113 -0.80 -10.66 18.33
CA MET A 113 0.37 -10.47 19.18
C MET A 113 0.51 -9.04 19.69
N GLN A 114 0.13 -8.06 18.86
CA GLN A 114 0.23 -6.64 19.17
C GLN A 114 -1.00 -6.10 19.95
N SER A 115 -2.10 -6.85 20.01
CA SER A 115 -3.35 -6.46 20.67
C SER A 115 -3.31 -6.76 22.17
N SER A 116 -3.81 -5.83 22.99
CA SER A 116 -4.01 -6.04 24.42
C SER A 116 -5.22 -6.92 24.74
N THR A 117 -6.24 -6.85 23.88
CA THR A 117 -7.53 -7.54 23.99
C THR A 117 -7.65 -8.81 23.12
N GLY A 118 -6.60 -9.19 22.39
CA GLY A 118 -6.59 -10.38 21.52
C GLY A 118 -7.36 -10.24 20.20
N LEU A 119 -7.54 -9.03 19.68
CA LEU A 119 -8.18 -8.81 18.37
C LEU A 119 -7.31 -9.39 17.23
N LEU A 120 -7.95 -10.10 16.29
CA LEU A 120 -7.29 -10.74 15.15
C LEU A 120 -7.49 -9.97 13.84
N VAL A 121 -8.72 -9.53 13.59
CA VAL A 121 -9.17 -9.02 12.28
C VAL A 121 -9.89 -7.68 12.39
N VAL A 122 -9.49 -6.83 13.34
CA VAL A 122 -10.02 -5.46 13.51
C VAL A 122 -9.85 -4.60 12.25
N TRP A 123 -8.83 -4.91 11.45
CA TRP A 123 -8.56 -4.29 10.15
C TRP A 123 -9.48 -4.77 9.01
N ALA A 124 -10.29 -5.81 9.22
CA ALA A 124 -11.20 -6.36 8.20
C ALA A 124 -12.58 -5.67 8.26
N THR A 125 -12.58 -4.35 8.14
CA THR A 125 -13.78 -3.50 7.97
C THR A 125 -14.52 -3.88 6.68
N PRO A 126 -15.79 -3.48 6.52
CA PRO A 126 -16.54 -3.74 5.28
C PRO A 126 -15.82 -3.21 4.03
N GLY A 127 -15.26 -1.99 4.09
CA GLY A 127 -14.49 -1.40 3.01
C GLY A 127 -13.21 -2.19 2.71
N ALA A 128 -12.44 -2.54 3.73
CA ALA A 128 -11.23 -3.35 3.56
C ALA A 128 -11.49 -4.73 2.94
N ARG A 129 -12.62 -5.39 3.29
CA ARG A 129 -13.02 -6.66 2.66
C ARG A 129 -13.33 -6.49 1.17
N LEU A 130 -14.12 -5.48 0.83
CA LEU A 130 -14.38 -5.14 -0.57
C LEU A 130 -13.08 -4.81 -1.32
N GLY A 131 -12.14 -4.11 -0.68
CA GLY A 131 -10.82 -3.86 -1.26
C GLY A 131 -10.03 -5.13 -1.53
N ILE A 132 -10.06 -6.11 -0.61
CA ILE A 132 -9.44 -7.43 -0.85
C ILE A 132 -10.07 -8.11 -2.06
N GLU A 133 -11.41 -8.15 -2.13
CA GLU A 133 -12.15 -8.78 -3.22
C GLU A 133 -11.83 -8.12 -4.57
N LEU A 134 -11.92 -6.80 -4.65
CA LEU A 134 -11.65 -6.02 -5.86
C LEU A 134 -10.20 -6.12 -6.30
N GLY A 135 -9.24 -5.96 -5.39
CA GLY A 135 -7.82 -6.04 -5.69
C GLY A 135 -7.40 -7.44 -6.16
N PHE A 136 -7.94 -8.48 -5.52
CA PHE A 136 -7.71 -9.86 -5.93
C PHE A 136 -8.34 -10.17 -7.29
N ALA A 137 -9.60 -9.78 -7.52
CA ALA A 137 -10.27 -9.95 -8.80
C ALA A 137 -9.52 -9.23 -9.93
N ALA A 138 -9.10 -7.98 -9.72
CA ALA A 138 -8.29 -7.23 -10.67
C ALA A 138 -6.96 -7.93 -10.97
N ALA A 139 -6.31 -8.52 -9.97
CA ALA A 139 -5.06 -9.25 -10.16
C ALA A 139 -5.27 -10.52 -11.02
N LEU A 140 -6.37 -11.24 -10.83
CA LEU A 140 -6.73 -12.40 -11.67
C LEU A 140 -6.99 -11.99 -13.12
N VAL A 141 -7.71 -10.90 -13.35
CA VAL A 141 -7.95 -10.36 -14.69
C VAL A 141 -6.63 -9.96 -15.35
N ALA A 142 -5.74 -9.29 -14.62
CA ALA A 142 -4.44 -8.87 -15.12
C ALA A 142 -3.51 -10.04 -15.48
N LEU A 143 -3.76 -11.26 -15.00
CA LEU A 143 -3.02 -12.44 -15.47
C LEU A 143 -3.21 -12.73 -16.97
N ARG A 144 -4.30 -12.24 -17.58
CA ARG A 144 -4.60 -12.36 -19.01
C ARG A 144 -3.93 -11.30 -19.87
N VAL A 145 -3.39 -10.26 -19.24
CA VAL A 145 -2.79 -9.10 -19.89
C VAL A 145 -1.28 -9.36 -20.08
N PRO A 146 -0.64 -8.86 -21.17
CA PRO A 146 0.80 -8.97 -21.35
C PRO A 146 1.59 -8.43 -20.16
N ALA A 147 2.76 -9.03 -19.88
CA ALA A 147 3.56 -8.70 -18.71
C ALA A 147 3.91 -7.21 -18.60
N THR A 148 4.16 -6.56 -19.74
CA THR A 148 4.46 -5.12 -19.81
C THR A 148 3.29 -4.26 -19.34
N TRP A 149 2.09 -4.50 -19.87
CA TRP A 149 0.88 -3.81 -19.45
C TRP A 149 0.52 -4.09 -18.00
N ARG A 150 0.71 -5.33 -17.54
CA ARG A 150 0.54 -5.66 -16.12
C ARG A 150 1.51 -4.90 -15.22
N ALA A 151 2.76 -4.68 -15.64
CA ALA A 151 3.72 -3.87 -14.90
C ALA A 151 3.32 -2.39 -14.88
N LEU A 152 2.85 -1.84 -16.00
CA LEU A 152 2.31 -0.48 -16.08
C LEU A 152 1.10 -0.28 -15.17
N LEU A 153 0.13 -1.19 -15.22
CA LEU A 153 -1.06 -1.14 -14.36
C LEU A 153 -0.68 -1.23 -12.89
N ALA A 154 0.26 -2.12 -12.53
CA ALA A 154 0.76 -2.23 -11.17
C ALA A 154 1.44 -0.93 -10.70
N ALA A 155 2.22 -0.28 -11.57
CA ALA A 155 2.89 0.98 -11.26
C ALA A 155 1.89 2.11 -11.05
N ALA A 156 0.90 2.22 -11.94
CA ALA A 156 -0.17 3.21 -11.83
C ALA A 156 -0.98 3.02 -10.54
N ALA A 157 -1.37 1.77 -10.23
CA ALA A 157 -2.13 1.48 -9.02
C ALA A 157 -1.33 1.75 -7.74
N LEU A 158 -0.05 1.38 -7.73
CA LEU A 158 0.84 1.63 -6.59
C LEU A 158 1.08 3.13 -6.38
N LEU A 159 1.31 3.87 -7.46
CA LEU A 159 1.46 5.33 -7.42
C LEU A 159 0.20 6.00 -6.90
N ALA A 160 -0.96 5.64 -7.45
CA ALA A 160 -2.25 6.18 -7.03
C ALA A 160 -2.52 5.88 -5.55
N GLY A 161 -2.30 4.64 -5.11
CA GLY A 161 -2.55 4.31 -3.71
C GLY A 161 -1.53 4.94 -2.76
N VAL A 162 -0.25 5.10 -3.12
CA VAL A 162 0.72 5.84 -2.29
C VAL A 162 0.33 7.32 -2.19
N ALA A 163 -0.13 7.92 -3.29
CA ALA A 163 -0.64 9.28 -3.28
C ALA A 163 -1.85 9.42 -2.35
N LEU A 164 -2.82 8.49 -2.44
CA LEU A 164 -4.00 8.48 -1.58
C LEU A 164 -3.65 8.25 -0.11
N VAL A 165 -2.74 7.33 0.22
CA VAL A 165 -2.26 7.10 1.59
C VAL A 165 -1.67 8.36 2.22
N ASN A 166 -1.01 9.21 1.42
CA ASN A 166 -0.41 10.45 1.90
C ASN A 166 -1.36 11.66 1.85
N LEU A 167 -2.54 11.51 1.24
CA LEU A 167 -3.48 12.60 1.04
C LEU A 167 -4.74 12.47 1.90
N LEU A 168 -5.22 11.24 2.11
CA LEU A 168 -6.43 10.98 2.89
C LEU A 168 -6.15 11.15 4.38
N PRO A 169 -7.10 11.73 5.13
CA PRO A 169 -7.00 11.84 6.58
C PRO A 169 -7.03 10.45 7.24
N VAL A 170 -6.63 10.41 8.51
CA VAL A 170 -6.63 9.19 9.31
C VAL A 170 -8.06 8.64 9.41
N ASN A 171 -8.21 7.36 9.10
CA ASN A 171 -9.48 6.66 9.12
C ASN A 171 -10.07 6.58 10.55
N PRO A 172 -11.37 6.92 10.75
CA PRO A 172 -12.03 6.85 12.06
C PRO A 172 -11.98 5.46 12.74
N PHE A 173 -11.94 4.37 11.97
CA PHE A 173 -11.83 3.00 12.50
C PHE A 173 -10.44 2.68 13.06
N PHE A 174 -9.43 3.50 12.75
CA PHE A 174 -8.06 3.27 13.21
C PHE A 174 -7.87 3.53 14.71
N ASP A 175 -8.67 4.40 15.32
CA ASP A 175 -8.61 4.69 16.76
C ASP A 175 -8.86 3.44 17.62
N PHE A 176 -9.74 2.54 17.16
CA PHE A 176 -9.96 1.25 17.81
C PHE A 176 -8.72 0.34 17.74
N THR A 177 -7.94 0.42 16.67
CA THR A 177 -6.69 -0.35 16.54
C THR A 177 -5.61 0.21 17.48
N LEU A 178 -5.52 1.53 17.62
CA LEU A 178 -4.56 2.21 18.48
C LEU A 178 -4.83 2.00 19.98
N SER A 179 -6.08 2.09 20.41
CA SER A 179 -6.46 1.92 21.84
C SER A 179 -6.08 0.53 22.40
N GLY A 180 -6.07 -0.50 21.55
CA GLY A 180 -5.66 -1.85 21.90
C GLY A 180 -4.16 -2.14 21.71
N TRP A 181 -3.36 -1.20 21.21
CA TRP A 181 -2.02 -1.51 20.72
C TRP A 181 -0.94 -1.52 21.81
N ARG A 182 -0.16 -2.60 21.89
CA ARG A 182 0.96 -2.77 22.84
C ARG A 182 2.31 -2.37 22.23
N GLN A 183 2.50 -1.08 21.97
CA GLN A 183 3.72 -0.57 21.32
C GLN A 183 5.03 -0.94 22.04
N GLY A 184 5.05 -0.89 23.39
CA GLY A 184 6.26 -1.07 24.20
C GLY A 184 6.83 -2.49 24.27
N ARG A 185 6.06 -3.54 23.94
CA ARG A 185 6.52 -4.94 24.03
C ARG A 185 7.31 -5.40 22.79
N TYR A 186 7.05 -4.78 21.64
CA TYR A 186 7.57 -5.20 20.32
C TYR A 186 8.27 -4.06 19.58
N VAL A 187 9.02 -3.22 20.28
CA VAL A 187 9.63 -1.99 19.72
C VAL A 187 10.53 -2.27 18.53
N HIS A 188 11.44 -3.25 18.61
CA HIS A 188 12.37 -3.58 17.52
C HIS A 188 11.63 -4.12 16.28
N PHE A 189 10.68 -5.03 16.51
CA PHE A 189 9.85 -5.59 15.44
C PHE A 189 9.03 -4.50 14.73
N ASN A 190 8.34 -3.66 15.50
CA ASN A 190 7.52 -2.57 14.97
C ASN A 190 8.37 -1.53 14.22
N SER A 191 9.59 -1.26 14.70
CA SER A 191 10.50 -0.33 14.02
C SER A 191 10.92 -0.85 12.64
N ILE A 192 11.31 -2.13 12.55
CA ILE A 192 11.69 -2.74 11.27
C ILE A 192 10.47 -2.83 10.33
N ALA A 193 9.32 -3.25 10.84
CA ALA A 193 8.09 -3.32 10.07
C ALA A 193 7.69 -1.94 9.51
N ARG A 194 7.82 -0.87 10.31
CA ARG A 194 7.57 0.50 9.88
C ARG A 194 8.54 0.96 8.79
N TRP A 195 9.84 0.74 8.96
CA TRP A 195 10.83 1.06 7.94
C TRP A 195 10.56 0.33 6.62
N LEU A 196 10.15 -0.94 6.72
CA LEU A 196 9.79 -1.73 5.54
C LEU A 196 8.51 -1.20 4.88
N ALA A 197 7.48 -0.85 5.67
CA ALA A 197 6.25 -0.22 5.18
C ALA A 197 6.56 1.08 4.41
N TRP A 198 7.48 1.89 4.92
CA TRP A 198 7.88 3.13 4.28
C TRP A 198 8.62 2.92 2.96
N ILE A 199 9.60 2.02 2.92
CA ILE A 199 10.52 1.90 1.77
C ILE A 199 9.95 1.04 0.65
N TRP A 200 9.22 -0.02 0.99
CA TRP A 200 8.75 -1.03 0.03
C TRP A 200 8.02 -0.44 -1.19
N PRO A 201 7.01 0.45 -1.05
CA PRO A 201 6.24 0.90 -2.21
C PRO A 201 7.10 1.72 -3.20
N TYR A 202 8.05 2.51 -2.70
CA TYR A 202 8.96 3.29 -3.54
C TYR A 202 9.97 2.39 -4.26
N ALA A 203 10.52 1.39 -3.56
CA ALA A 203 11.40 0.40 -4.18
C ALA A 203 10.67 -0.43 -5.25
N ALA A 204 9.41 -0.78 -5.01
CA ALA A 204 8.56 -1.45 -5.97
C ALA A 204 8.25 -0.58 -7.20
N LEU A 205 7.99 0.71 -7.03
CA LEU A 205 7.80 1.66 -8.14
C LEU A 205 9.04 1.76 -9.03
N ILE A 206 10.23 1.91 -8.44
CA ILE A 206 11.51 1.94 -9.19
C ILE A 206 11.67 0.67 -10.01
N TRP A 207 11.47 -0.50 -9.39
CA TRP A 207 11.59 -1.79 -10.08
C TRP A 207 10.57 -1.96 -11.22
N LEU A 208 9.33 -1.51 -11.03
CA LEU A 208 8.31 -1.53 -12.07
C LEU A 208 8.68 -0.60 -13.23
N GLY A 209 9.19 0.61 -12.93
CA GLY A 209 9.68 1.56 -13.93
C GLY A 209 10.78 0.96 -14.81
N GLN A 210 11.82 0.40 -14.20
CA GLN A 210 12.91 -0.29 -14.91
C GLN A 210 12.40 -1.43 -15.80
N ARG A 211 11.42 -2.21 -15.30
CA ARG A 211 10.86 -3.33 -16.05
C ARG A 211 10.05 -2.87 -17.27
N VAL A 212 9.30 -1.78 -17.13
CA VAL A 212 8.57 -1.17 -18.24
C VAL A 212 9.58 -0.61 -19.24
N GLU A 213 10.55 0.17 -18.80
CA GLU A 213 11.60 0.72 -19.65
C GLU A 213 12.29 -0.35 -20.50
N HIS A 214 12.75 -1.45 -19.88
CA HIS A 214 13.38 -2.56 -20.60
C HIS A 214 12.48 -3.26 -21.62
N ALA A 215 11.16 -3.22 -21.42
CA ALA A 215 10.21 -3.82 -22.34
C ALA A 215 9.89 -2.92 -23.55
N TRP A 216 10.10 -1.60 -23.43
CA TRP A 216 9.78 -0.61 -24.45
C TRP A 216 11.01 -0.16 -25.25
N LEU A 217 12.21 -0.22 -24.66
CA LEU A 217 13.44 0.14 -25.37
C LEU A 217 13.81 -0.92 -26.43
N PRO A 218 14.05 -0.51 -27.70
CA PRO A 218 14.56 -1.42 -28.72
C PRO A 218 15.91 -2.01 -28.33
N ALA A 219 16.17 -3.22 -28.81
CA ALA A 219 17.36 -4.01 -28.49
C ALA A 219 18.70 -3.26 -28.62
N ALA A 220 18.76 -2.27 -29.51
CA ALA A 220 19.95 -1.51 -29.87
C ALA A 220 20.37 -0.44 -28.84
N LEU A 221 19.47 0.00 -27.95
CA LEU A 221 19.76 1.00 -26.91
C LEU A 221 20.17 0.38 -25.56
N ARG A 222 20.32 -0.96 -25.50
CA ARG A 222 20.67 -1.72 -24.28
C ARG A 222 22.19 -1.77 -24.04
N ARG A 223 22.88 -0.63 -24.09
CA ARG A 223 24.31 -0.51 -23.77
C ARG A 223 24.51 0.04 -22.37
#